data_AF-A0A8T2K0C2-F1
#
_entry.id   AF-A0A8T2K0C2-F1
#
_cell.length_a   1.000
_cell.length_b   1.000
_cell.length_c   1.000
_cell.angle_alpha   90.00
_cell.angle_beta   90.00
_cell.angle_gamma   90.00
#
_symmetry.space_group_name_H-M   'P 1'
#
loop_
_entity.id
_entity.type
_entity.pdbx_description
1 polymer ?
#
loop_
_entity_poly.entity_id
_entity_poly.type
_entity_poly.pdbx_seq_one_letter_code
_entity_poly.pdbx_strand_id
1 'polypeptide(L)'
;MAVTSEGGVTGLKRSHLGIPEVVFMEDVDAFMKKPGNESADAVLKKLDEQYQKYKFMELNLKQKKRRLKNQIPEIKQTLEILKHMQKKKANVMLEYDIDAAQTLLEKNLSTATKNLESTEDDLDFLRDQLTTTEVNMARVYNWDVKRRNKDDSSKNKA
;
A
#
# COMPACT_ATOMS: atom_id res chain seq x y z
N MET A 1 -15.08 -1.98 32.26
CA MET A 1 -16.41 -2.34 31.71
C MET A 1 -16.94 -1.17 30.92
N ALA A 2 -17.37 -1.43 29.67
CA ALA A 2 -18.21 -0.67 28.72
C ALA A 2 -18.08 0.88 28.65
N VAL A 3 -18.00 1.51 27.48
CA VAL A 3 -19.08 1.51 26.46
C VAL A 3 -18.57 1.74 25.03
N THR A 4 -19.24 1.08 24.10
CA THR A 4 -19.16 1.12 22.62
C THR A 4 -20.36 1.89 22.04
N SER A 5 -20.18 2.68 20.95
CA SER A 5 -21.14 2.87 19.82
C SER A 5 -20.52 3.88 18.82
N GLU A 6 -20.04 3.53 17.62
CA GLU A 6 -20.70 3.10 16.36
C GLU A 6 -21.06 4.24 15.39
N GLY A 7 -20.57 4.12 14.14
CA GLY A 7 -21.06 4.84 12.96
C GLY A 7 -20.02 5.12 11.87
N GLY A 8 -19.80 4.20 10.92
CA GLY A 8 -19.00 4.47 9.69
C GLY A 8 -18.49 3.25 8.89
N VAL A 9 -19.40 2.58 8.17
CA VAL A 9 -19.25 1.67 7.00
C VAL A 9 -17.88 1.07 6.56
N THR A 10 -17.84 -0.27 6.67
CA THR A 10 -17.40 -1.29 5.68
C THR A 10 -15.98 -1.30 5.09
N GLY A 11 -15.30 -2.43 5.31
CA GLY A 11 -14.28 -2.97 4.41
C GLY A 11 -13.60 -4.18 5.04
N LEU A 12 -13.70 -5.36 4.42
CA LEU A 12 -12.89 -6.53 4.76
C LEU A 12 -11.46 -6.06 5.05
N LYS A 13 -10.91 -6.36 6.24
CA LYS A 13 -9.48 -6.17 6.52
C LYS A 13 -8.69 -7.10 5.60
N ARG A 14 -8.48 -6.68 4.35
CA ARG A 14 -7.45 -7.23 3.49
C ARG A 14 -6.14 -6.83 4.15
N SER A 15 -5.43 -7.82 4.67
CA SER A 15 -4.10 -7.62 5.22
C SER A 15 -3.16 -7.26 4.07
N HIS A 16 -3.09 -5.97 3.74
CA HIS A 16 -2.22 -5.37 2.73
C HIS A 16 -0.75 -5.48 3.16
N LEU A 17 -0.18 -6.69 3.08
CA LEU A 17 1.26 -7.00 3.21
C LEU A 17 2.02 -6.30 4.36
N GLY A 18 1.33 -5.97 5.47
CA GLY A 18 1.91 -5.28 6.62
C GLY A 18 2.09 -3.76 6.45
N ILE A 19 1.43 -3.13 5.47
CA ILE A 19 1.34 -1.66 5.35
C ILE A 19 0.56 -1.13 6.56
N PRO A 20 1.16 -0.28 7.42
CA PRO A 20 0.43 0.32 8.52
C PRO A 20 -0.72 1.20 8.01
N GLU A 21 -1.83 1.18 8.75
CA GLU A 21 -3.00 2.00 8.43
C GLU A 21 -2.92 3.33 9.17
N VAL A 22 -3.13 4.43 8.44
CA VAL A 22 -3.30 5.77 8.96
C VAL A 22 -4.77 6.11 8.94
N VAL A 23 -5.30 6.37 10.13
CA VAL A 23 -6.65 6.88 10.28
C VAL A 23 -6.65 8.38 10.04
N PHE A 24 -7.65 8.85 9.30
CA PHE A 24 -7.88 10.27 9.09
C PHE A 24 -8.18 10.97 10.42
N MET A 25 -7.49 12.08 10.69
CA MET A 25 -7.64 12.84 11.93
C MET A 25 -8.70 13.92 11.78
N GLU A 26 -9.96 13.60 12.09
CA GLU A 26 -11.08 14.55 12.01
C GLU A 26 -10.95 15.71 13.03
N ASP A 27 -10.76 15.36 14.30
CA ASP A 27 -10.60 16.33 15.39
C ASP A 27 -9.14 16.37 15.86
N VAL A 28 -8.42 17.39 15.38
CA VAL A 28 -7.02 17.63 15.72
C VAL A 28 -6.88 18.03 17.19
N ASP A 29 -7.82 18.79 17.75
CA ASP A 29 -7.79 19.22 19.15
C ASP A 29 -7.91 18.02 20.10
N ALA A 30 -8.83 17.10 19.83
CA ALA A 30 -8.97 15.86 20.59
C ALA A 30 -7.74 14.95 20.42
N PHE A 31 -7.16 14.90 19.21
CA PHE A 31 -5.95 14.13 18.95
C PHE A 31 -4.73 14.67 19.73
N MET A 32 -4.53 15.99 19.76
CA MET A 32 -3.41 16.64 20.46
C MET A 32 -3.49 16.51 21.98
N LYS A 33 -4.69 16.30 22.55
CA LYS A 33 -4.88 16.05 23.99
C LYS A 33 -4.50 14.63 24.45
N LYS A 34 -4.26 13.70 23.51
CA LYS A 34 -3.88 12.32 23.85
C LYS A 34 -2.45 12.29 24.44
N PRO A 35 -2.17 11.40 25.41
CA PRO A 35 -0.83 11.24 25.94
C PRO A 35 0.16 10.87 24.82
N GLY A 36 1.29 11.57 24.76
CA GLY A 36 2.32 11.38 23.73
C GLY A 36 2.21 12.30 22.49
N ASN A 37 1.23 13.21 22.45
CA ASN A 37 1.06 14.26 21.41
C ASN A 37 1.27 15.67 21.99
N GLU A 38 2.23 15.81 22.89
CA GLU A 38 2.44 17.02 23.71
C GLU A 38 2.84 18.26 22.90
N SER A 39 3.45 18.06 21.71
CA SER A 39 3.86 19.14 20.81
C SER A 39 3.50 18.82 19.36
N ALA A 40 3.07 19.85 18.64
CA ALA A 40 2.82 19.77 17.20
C ALA A 40 4.08 19.33 16.44
N ASP A 41 5.26 19.83 16.82
CA ASP A 41 6.53 19.45 16.18
C ASP A 41 6.81 17.95 16.32
N ALA A 42 6.54 17.39 17.51
CA ALA A 42 6.72 15.96 17.75
C ALA A 42 5.76 15.10 16.93
N VAL A 43 4.50 15.54 16.78
CA VAL A 43 3.50 14.87 15.95
C VAL A 43 3.86 14.98 14.47
N LEU A 44 4.24 16.16 13.99
CA LEU A 44 4.66 16.39 12.60
C LEU A 44 5.86 15.53 12.24
N LYS A 45 6.86 15.42 13.13
CA LYS A 45 8.02 14.53 12.94
C LYS A 45 7.59 13.07 12.82
N LYS A 46 6.69 12.59 13.68
CA LYS A 46 6.15 11.21 13.59
C LYS A 46 5.41 10.97 12.28
N LEU A 47 4.60 11.93 11.83
CA LEU A 47 3.86 11.82 10.57
C LEU A 47 4.81 11.84 9.36
N ASP A 48 5.85 12.67 9.38
CA ASP A 48 6.88 12.67 8.32
C ASP A 48 7.64 11.33 8.28
N GLU A 49 8.04 10.78 9.43
CA GLU A 49 8.67 9.45 9.51
C GLU A 49 7.77 8.34 8.92
N GLN A 50 6.46 8.39 9.16
CA GLN A 50 5.49 7.47 8.55
C GLN A 50 5.37 7.69 7.04
N TYR A 51 5.31 8.95 6.61
CA TYR A 51 5.24 9.32 5.20
C TYR A 51 6.46 8.83 4.41
N GLN A 52 7.68 8.97 4.96
CA GLN A 52 8.90 8.46 4.33
C GLN A 52 8.88 6.93 4.22
N LYS A 53 8.37 6.22 5.24
CA LYS A 53 8.21 4.76 5.19
C LYS A 53 7.24 4.35 4.08
N TYR A 54 6.11 5.04 3.93
CA TYR A 54 5.20 4.78 2.82
C TYR A 54 5.87 5.03 1.48
N LYS A 55 6.56 6.16 1.28
CA LYS A 55 7.30 6.40 0.03
C LYS A 55 8.30 5.29 -0.31
N PHE A 56 9.03 4.79 0.68
CA PHE A 56 9.95 3.69 0.49
C PHE A 56 9.24 2.39 0.09
N MET A 57 8.12 2.06 0.76
CA MET A 57 7.30 0.90 0.40
C MET A 57 6.69 1.05 -1.01
N GLU A 58 6.20 2.24 -1.37
CA GLU A 58 5.68 2.54 -2.70
C GLU A 58 6.73 2.26 -3.79
N LEU A 59 7.96 2.70 -3.56
CA LEU A 59 9.08 2.46 -4.47
C LEU A 59 9.34 0.95 -4.65
N ASN A 60 9.38 0.19 -3.56
CA ASN A 60 9.60 -1.25 -3.59
C ASN A 60 8.49 -1.99 -4.34
N LEU A 61 7.24 -1.64 -4.08
CA LEU A 61 6.08 -2.24 -4.77
C LEU A 61 6.05 -1.84 -6.26
N LYS A 62 6.38 -0.59 -6.61
CA LYS A 62 6.51 -0.14 -8.01
C LYS A 62 7.60 -0.93 -8.75
N GLN A 63 8.75 -1.16 -8.12
CA GLN A 63 9.82 -1.98 -8.70
C GLN A 63 9.38 -3.44 -8.89
N LYS A 64 8.72 -4.04 -7.88
CA LYS A 64 8.17 -5.40 -7.96
C LYS A 64 7.14 -5.51 -9.10
N LYS A 65 6.21 -4.57 -9.19
CA LYS A 65 5.21 -4.45 -10.26
C LYS A 65 5.88 -4.40 -11.64
N ARG A 66 6.91 -3.58 -11.81
CA ARG A 66 7.66 -3.49 -13.07
C ARG A 66 8.29 -4.83 -13.45
N ARG A 67 8.94 -5.52 -12.50
CA ARG A 67 9.51 -6.86 -12.75
C ARG A 67 8.45 -7.85 -13.22
N LEU A 68 7.31 -7.92 -12.52
CA LEU A 68 6.21 -8.82 -12.89
C LEU A 68 5.61 -8.49 -14.26
N LYS A 69 5.41 -7.21 -14.58
CA LYS A 69 4.91 -6.77 -15.90
C LYS A 69 5.84 -7.16 -17.04
N ASN A 70 7.15 -7.25 -16.79
CA ASN A 70 8.11 -7.71 -17.78
C ASN A 70 8.18 -9.24 -17.89
N GLN A 71 8.09 -9.95 -16.76
CA GLN A 71 8.19 -11.42 -16.72
C GLN A 71 6.96 -12.13 -17.29
N ILE A 72 5.75 -11.58 -17.08
CA ILE A 72 4.51 -12.23 -17.51
C ILE A 72 4.47 -12.46 -19.04
N PRO A 73 4.81 -11.47 -19.90
CA PRO A 73 4.93 -11.69 -21.34
C PRO A 73 5.92 -12.79 -21.72
N GLU A 74 7.10 -12.84 -21.08
CA GLU A 74 8.14 -13.85 -21.36
C GLU A 74 7.64 -15.27 -21.02
N ILE A 75 6.95 -15.43 -19.89
CA ILE A 75 6.35 -16.71 -19.50
C ILE A 75 5.25 -17.13 -20.48
N LYS A 76 4.39 -16.18 -20.91
CA LYS A 76 3.35 -16.43 -21.92
C LYS A 76 3.94 -16.86 -23.27
N GLN A 77 5.00 -16.21 -23.72
CA GLN A 77 5.67 -16.56 -24.97
C GLN A 77 6.32 -17.95 -24.89
N THR A 78 6.97 -18.27 -23.78
CA THR A 78 7.54 -19.60 -23.55
C THR A 78 6.45 -20.69 -23.58
N LEU A 79 5.30 -20.45 -22.95
CA LEU A 79 4.16 -21.35 -23.00
C LEU A 79 3.63 -21.56 -24.43
N GLU A 80 3.56 -20.49 -25.21
CA GLU A 80 3.11 -20.57 -26.60
C GLU A 80 4.09 -21.40 -27.46
N ILE A 81 5.39 -21.23 -27.27
CA ILE A 81 6.42 -22.04 -27.93
C ILE A 81 6.26 -23.52 -27.58
N LEU A 82 6.08 -23.86 -26.29
CA LEU A 82 5.90 -25.24 -25.86
C LEU A 82 4.64 -25.88 -26.48
N LYS A 83 3.51 -25.15 -26.49
CA LYS A 83 2.27 -25.62 -27.14
C LYS A 83 2.47 -25.90 -28.64
N HIS A 84 3.22 -25.06 -29.33
CA HIS A 84 3.55 -25.28 -30.74
C HIS A 84 4.48 -26.48 -30.93
N MET A 85 5.45 -26.68 -30.04
CA MET A 85 6.35 -27.84 -30.08
C MET A 85 5.58 -29.15 -29.86
N GLN A 86 4.66 -29.19 -28.90
CA GLN A 86 3.81 -30.35 -28.64
C GLN A 86 2.95 -30.70 -29.86
N LYS A 87 2.27 -29.70 -30.44
CA LYS A 87 1.45 -29.90 -31.65
C LYS A 87 2.24 -30.47 -32.84
N LYS A 88 3.52 -30.14 -32.96
CA LYS A 88 4.41 -30.66 -34.02
C LYS A 88 5.04 -32.02 -33.68
N LYS A 89 5.17 -32.37 -32.40
CA LYS A 89 5.87 -33.57 -31.90
C LYS A 89 4.97 -34.74 -31.54
N ALA A 90 3.65 -34.58 -31.61
CA ALA A 90 2.64 -35.62 -31.38
C ALA A 90 2.80 -36.94 -32.21
N ASN A 91 3.81 -37.05 -33.07
CA ASN A 91 4.21 -38.27 -33.78
C ASN A 91 5.35 -39.07 -33.10
N VAL A 92 5.89 -38.65 -31.95
CA VAL A 92 6.98 -39.38 -31.26
C VAL A 92 6.64 -39.55 -29.76
N MET A 93 6.50 -40.81 -29.36
CA MET A 93 5.85 -41.36 -28.16
C MET A 93 6.61 -41.17 -26.82
N LEU A 94 7.07 -39.95 -26.47
CA LEU A 94 7.77 -39.64 -25.20
C LEU A 94 7.46 -38.23 -24.66
N GLU A 95 6.18 -37.86 -24.45
CA GLU A 95 5.77 -36.45 -24.20
C GLU A 95 5.63 -36.01 -22.72
N TYR A 96 6.02 -36.82 -21.72
CA TYR A 96 5.87 -36.45 -20.30
C TYR A 96 6.63 -35.18 -19.89
N ASP A 97 7.79 -34.90 -20.49
CA ASP A 97 8.62 -33.74 -20.13
C ASP A 97 8.03 -32.40 -20.59
N ILE A 98 7.31 -32.39 -21.73
CA ILE A 98 6.70 -31.17 -22.28
C ILE A 98 5.45 -30.82 -21.49
N ASP A 99 4.62 -31.80 -21.16
CA ASP A 99 3.40 -31.60 -20.35
C ASP A 99 3.73 -31.11 -18.93
N ALA A 100 4.78 -31.68 -18.33
CA ALA A 100 5.28 -31.23 -17.03
C ALA A 100 5.79 -29.78 -17.08
N ALA A 101 6.56 -29.42 -18.11
CA ALA A 101 7.04 -28.06 -18.31
C ALA A 101 5.91 -27.05 -18.52
N GLN A 102 4.89 -27.41 -19.33
CA GLN A 102 3.71 -26.58 -19.53
C GLN A 102 2.96 -26.36 -18.22
N THR A 103 2.69 -27.43 -17.47
CA THR A 103 2.00 -27.34 -16.17
C THR A 103 2.74 -26.43 -15.19
N LEU A 104 4.07 -26.55 -15.12
CA LEU A 104 4.91 -25.70 -14.28
C LEU A 104 4.83 -24.23 -14.69
N LEU A 105 4.93 -23.94 -15.99
CA LEU A 105 4.86 -22.58 -16.51
C LEU A 105 3.46 -21.96 -16.37
N GLU A 106 2.39 -22.74 -16.52
CA GLU A 106 1.01 -22.29 -16.26
C GLU A 106 0.83 -21.94 -14.78
N LYS A 107 1.36 -22.74 -13.86
CA LYS A 107 1.38 -22.44 -12.42
C LYS A 107 2.17 -21.17 -12.11
N ASN A 108 3.35 -21.02 -12.71
CA ASN A 108 4.18 -19.83 -12.54
C ASN A 108 3.50 -18.58 -13.09
N LEU A 109 2.86 -18.68 -14.25
CA LEU A 109 2.10 -17.59 -14.86
C LEU A 109 0.93 -17.17 -13.97
N SER A 110 0.15 -18.13 -13.47
CA SER A 110 -0.95 -17.88 -12.53
C SER A 110 -0.46 -17.18 -11.28
N THR A 111 0.65 -17.66 -10.70
CA THR A 111 1.26 -17.07 -9.51
C THR A 111 1.77 -15.64 -9.77
N ALA A 112 2.48 -15.42 -10.87
CA ALA A 112 2.98 -14.10 -11.26
C ALA A 112 1.85 -13.10 -11.51
N THR A 113 0.75 -13.55 -12.14
CA THR A 113 -0.43 -12.73 -12.41
C THR A 113 -1.14 -12.34 -11.12
N LYS A 114 -1.38 -13.28 -10.21
CA LYS A 114 -1.97 -13.00 -8.89
C LYS A 114 -1.08 -12.08 -8.05
N ASN A 115 0.24 -12.28 -8.10
CA ASN A 115 1.18 -11.41 -7.42
C ASN A 115 1.17 -10.00 -7.99
N LEU A 116 0.97 -9.84 -9.30
CA LEU A 116 0.85 -8.53 -9.93
C LEU A 116 -0.42 -7.84 -9.43
N GLU A 117 -1.57 -8.51 -9.48
CA GLU A 117 -2.85 -7.99 -9.00
C GLU A 117 -2.77 -7.56 -7.52
N SER A 118 -2.28 -8.42 -6.64
CA SER A 118 -2.08 -8.08 -5.23
C SER A 118 -1.12 -6.90 -5.03
N THR A 119 -0.05 -6.80 -5.84
CA THR A 119 0.88 -5.66 -5.76
C THR A 119 0.23 -4.36 -6.26
N GLU A 120 -0.70 -4.44 -7.20
CA GLU A 120 -1.48 -3.29 -7.67
C GLU A 120 -2.46 -2.80 -6.59
N ASP A 121 -3.20 -3.72 -5.96
CA ASP A 121 -4.08 -3.41 -4.82
C ASP A 121 -3.32 -2.74 -3.66
N ASP A 122 -2.14 -3.27 -3.30
CA ASP A 122 -1.33 -2.70 -2.23
C ASP A 122 -0.79 -1.31 -2.58
N LEU A 123 -0.45 -1.07 -3.85
CA LEU A 123 -0.03 0.26 -4.30
C LEU A 123 -1.15 1.28 -4.20
N ASP A 124 -2.39 0.88 -4.51
CA ASP A 124 -3.55 1.74 -4.39
C ASP A 124 -3.84 2.06 -2.93
N PHE A 125 -3.84 1.05 -2.06
CA PHE A 125 -3.97 1.26 -0.61
C PHE A 125 -2.89 2.23 -0.08
N LEU A 126 -1.65 2.07 -0.55
CA LEU A 126 -0.53 2.87 -0.07
C LEU A 126 -0.61 4.34 -0.55
N ARG A 127 -1.20 4.60 -1.72
CA ARG A 127 -1.53 5.96 -2.18
C ARG A 127 -2.55 6.64 -1.28
N ASP A 128 -3.55 5.90 -0.81
CA ASP A 128 -4.54 6.41 0.14
C ASP A 128 -3.89 6.73 1.49
N GLN A 129 -2.96 5.87 1.96
CA GLN A 129 -2.21 6.12 3.19
C GLN A 129 -1.32 7.36 3.09
N LEU A 130 -0.63 7.55 1.96
CA LEU A 130 0.17 8.75 1.68
C LEU A 130 -0.70 10.00 1.73
N THR A 131 -1.81 10.01 0.99
CA THR A 131 -2.75 11.14 0.94
C THR A 131 -3.30 11.48 2.32
N THR A 132 -3.72 10.47 3.09
CA THR A 132 -4.25 10.67 4.44
C THR A 132 -3.19 11.24 5.38
N THR A 133 -1.95 10.76 5.27
CA THR A 133 -0.83 11.26 6.07
C THR A 133 -0.51 12.73 5.73
N GLU A 134 -0.49 13.10 4.46
CA GLU A 134 -0.27 14.48 4.01
C GLU A 134 -1.35 15.43 4.53
N VAL A 135 -2.62 15.03 4.45
CA VAL A 135 -3.73 15.82 4.98
C VAL A 135 -3.62 15.96 6.50
N ASN A 136 -3.28 14.88 7.21
CA ASN A 136 -3.07 14.91 8.66
C ASN A 136 -1.91 15.86 9.04
N MET A 137 -0.79 15.84 8.29
CA MET A 137 0.32 16.77 8.51
C MET A 137 -0.12 18.23 8.33
N ALA A 138 -0.84 18.54 7.24
CA ALA A 138 -1.34 19.88 6.98
C ALA A 138 -2.31 20.34 8.08
N ARG A 139 -3.17 19.45 8.58
CA ARG A 139 -4.10 19.71 9.68
C ARG A 139 -3.40 20.06 10.98
N VAL A 140 -2.39 19.29 11.37
CA VAL A 140 -1.58 19.55 12.57
C VAL A 140 -0.82 20.87 12.44
N TYR A 141 -0.24 21.15 11.26
CA TYR A 141 0.43 22.42 10.99
C TYR A 141 -0.54 23.61 11.14
N ASN A 142 -1.70 23.53 10.49
CA ASN A 142 -2.72 24.58 10.57
C ASN A 142 -3.25 24.78 12.00
N TRP A 143 -3.39 23.70 12.77
CA TRP A 143 -3.77 23.77 14.18
C TRP A 143 -2.70 24.51 15.00
N ASP A 144 -1.42 24.20 14.80
CA ASP A 144 -0.34 24.85 15.54
C ASP A 144 -0.22 26.35 15.22
N VAL A 145 -0.37 26.74 13.96
CA VAL A 145 -0.41 28.15 13.54
C VAL A 145 -1.58 28.89 14.21
N LYS A 146 -2.78 28.29 14.22
CA LYS A 146 -3.96 28.88 14.89
C LYS A 146 -3.76 29.07 16.39
N ARG A 147 -3.07 28.13 17.05
CA ARG A 147 -2.74 28.23 18.48
C ARG A 147 -1.78 29.38 18.75
N ARG A 148 -0.66 29.46 18.02
CA ARG A 148 0.35 30.51 18.17
C ARG A 148 -0.24 31.91 17.96
N ASN A 149 -1.07 32.10 16.93
CA ASN A 149 -1.72 33.38 16.67
C ASN A 149 -2.68 33.81 17.80
N LYS A 150 -3.38 32.86 18.43
CA LYS A 150 -4.26 33.15 19.58
C LYS A 150 -3.45 33.58 20.81
N ASP A 151 -2.33 32.91 21.06
CA ASP A 151 -1.44 33.23 22.18
C ASP A 151 -0.84 34.63 22.02
N ASP A 152 -0.41 35.00 20.81
CA ASP A 152 0.13 36.34 20.52
C ASP A 152 -0.95 37.44 20.61
N SER A 153 -2.16 37.16 20.14
CA SER A 153 -3.30 38.09 20.25
C SER A 153 -3.72 38.32 21.71
N SER A 154 -3.54 37.33 22.57
CA SER A 154 -3.87 37.41 24.00
C SER A 154 -2.82 38.21 24.77
N LYS A 155 -1.54 38.10 24.37
CA LYS A 155 -0.43 38.88 24.96
C LYS A 155 -0.50 40.37 24.60
N ASN A 156 -0.93 40.72 23.38
CA ASN A 156 -1.02 42.11 22.96
C ASN A 156 -2.24 42.88 23.53
N LYS A 157 -3.16 42.21 24.23
CA LYS A 157 -4.36 42.81 24.84
C LYS A 157 -4.28 42.94 26.37
N ALA A 158 -3.20 42.46 26.98
CA ALA A 158 -2.90 42.60 28.41
C ALA A 158 -1.84 43.69 28.60
#